data_AF-T2IXG2-F1
#
_entry.id   AF-T2IXG2-F1
#
_cell.length_a   1.000
_cell.length_b   1.000
_cell.length_c   1.000
_cell.angle_alpha   90.00
_cell.angle_beta   90.00
_cell.angle_gamma   90.00
#
_symmetry.space_group_name_H-M   'P 1'
#
loop_
_entity.id
_entity.type
_entity.pdbx_description
1 polymer ?
#
loop_
_entity_poly.entity_id
_entity_poly.type
_entity_poly.pdbx_seq_one_letter_code
_entity_poly.pdbx_strand_id
1 'polypeptide(L)'
;MSKTLLKPKNVTVLTGIKWETYQRLAIDLAENPSKKLSYDQGNLEIMTPLPEHEINKGFLGRLVQTTTEVLELEILSLGSTTLSRED
;
A
#
# COMPACT_ATOMS: atom_id res chain seq x y z
N MET A 1 21.93 -1.60 -19.83
CA MET A 1 21.37 -0.66 -18.82
C MET A 1 19.86 -0.63 -19.00
N SER A 2 19.14 -1.57 -18.37
CA SER A 2 17.69 -1.68 -18.52
C SER A 2 17.03 -0.51 -17.80
N LYS A 3 16.50 0.43 -18.59
CA LYS A 3 15.77 1.60 -18.12
C LYS A 3 14.44 1.11 -17.59
N THR A 4 14.29 0.99 -16.27
CA THR A 4 13.04 0.58 -15.64
C THR A 4 11.95 1.58 -16.04
N LEU A 5 10.94 1.11 -16.78
CA LEU A 5 9.79 1.86 -17.27
C LEU A 5 8.79 2.17 -16.14
N LEU A 6 9.24 2.77 -15.04
CA LEU A 6 8.33 3.25 -14.02
C LEU A 6 7.96 4.69 -14.39
N LYS A 7 6.71 4.88 -14.84
CA LYS A 7 6.09 6.21 -14.93
C LYS A 7 6.30 6.94 -13.60
N PRO A 8 6.51 8.26 -13.60
CA PRO A 8 6.67 9.01 -12.35
C PRO A 8 5.45 8.77 -11.46
N LYS A 9 5.71 8.17 -10.29
CA LYS A 9 4.71 7.93 -9.25
C LYS A 9 4.38 9.30 -8.64
N ASN A 10 3.09 9.65 -8.57
CA ASN A 10 2.66 10.85 -7.84
C ASN A 10 2.79 10.56 -6.34
N VAL A 11 3.98 10.81 -5.80
CA VAL A 11 4.32 10.63 -4.39
C VAL A 11 4.69 11.98 -3.80
N THR A 12 4.03 12.32 -2.70
CA THR A 12 4.41 13.44 -1.85
C THR A 12 4.89 12.90 -0.53
N VAL A 13 6.09 13.32 -0.09
CA VAL A 13 6.65 12.96 1.22
C VAL A 13 6.66 14.19 2.11
N LEU A 14 6.10 14.06 3.30
CA LEU A 14 6.13 15.06 4.36
C LEU A 14 6.97 14.53 5.52
N THR A 15 7.96 15.30 5.95
CA THR A 15 8.91 14.91 7.01
C THR A 15 8.56 15.61 8.33
N GLY A 16 8.85 14.98 9.47
CA GLY A 16 8.60 15.55 10.80
C GLY A 16 7.13 15.50 11.22
N ILE A 17 6.34 14.63 10.58
CA ILE A 17 4.93 14.40 10.92
C ILE A 17 4.86 13.52 12.16
N LYS A 18 4.04 13.89 13.15
CA LYS A 18 3.86 13.05 14.33
C LYS A 18 2.95 11.86 14.03
N TRP A 19 3.10 10.79 14.80
CA TRP A 19 2.30 9.57 14.64
C TRP A 19 0.80 9.83 14.73
N GLU A 20 0.37 10.65 15.68
CA GLU A 20 -1.05 10.97 15.91
C GLU A 20 -1.65 11.77 14.74
N THR A 21 -0.83 12.56 14.04
CA THR A 21 -1.25 13.25 12.82
C THR A 21 -1.52 12.26 11.69
N TYR A 22 -0.63 11.29 11.50
CA TYR A 22 -0.86 10.21 10.54
C TYR A 22 -2.13 9.43 10.87
N GLN A 23 -2.34 9.04 12.13
CA GLN A 23 -3.51 8.24 12.52
C GLN A 23 -4.82 8.96 12.22
N ARG A 24 -4.90 10.26 12.51
CA ARG A 24 -6.08 11.09 12.19
C ARG A 24 -6.32 11.14 10.68
N LEU A 25 -5.28 11.40 9.89
CA LEU A 25 -5.37 11.41 8.43
C LEU A 25 -5.78 10.04 7.86
N ALA A 26 -5.30 8.94 8.46
CA ALA A 26 -5.65 7.59 8.05
C ALA A 26 -7.13 7.28 8.28
N ILE A 27 -7.71 7.77 9.39
CA ILE A 27 -9.15 7.65 9.66
C ILE A 27 -9.95 8.49 8.65
N ASP A 28 -9.57 9.76 8.48
CA ASP A 28 -10.28 10.69 7.58
C ASP A 28 -10.26 10.22 6.12
N LEU A 29 -9.22 9.49 5.71
CA LEU A 29 -9.03 8.98 4.36
C LEU A 29 -9.34 7.49 4.22
N ALA A 30 -9.85 6.82 5.26
CA ALA A 30 -10.10 5.38 5.25
C ALA A 30 -11.01 4.93 4.09
N GLU A 31 -12.03 5.75 3.76
CA GLU A 31 -12.98 5.49 2.68
C GLU A 31 -12.53 6.04 1.32
N ASN A 32 -11.34 6.64 1.21
CA ASN A 32 -10.83 7.22 -0.03
C ASN A 32 -9.79 6.31 -0.70
N PRO A 33 -10.19 5.41 -1.61
CA PRO A 33 -9.27 4.45 -2.24
C PRO A 33 -8.23 5.11 -3.14
N SER A 34 -8.45 6.37 -3.54
CA SER A 34 -7.59 7.11 -4.46
C SER A 34 -6.30 7.65 -3.82
N LYS A 35 -6.20 7.61 -2.48
CA LYS A 35 -5.02 8.07 -1.74
C LYS A 35 -4.58 6.97 -0.79
N LYS A 36 -3.34 6.52 -0.92
CA LYS A 36 -2.70 5.59 0.02
C LYS A 36 -1.72 6.37 0.87
N LEU A 37 -1.79 6.15 2.18
CA LEU A 37 -0.88 6.72 3.17
C LEU A 37 0.12 5.64 3.60
N SER A 38 1.36 6.03 3.81
CA SER A 38 2.38 5.20 4.47
C SER A 38 3.16 6.07 5.43
N TYR A 39 3.49 5.54 6.61
CA TYR A 39 4.19 6.29 7.63
C TYR A 39 5.40 5.50 8.12
N ASP A 40 6.54 6.18 8.22
CA ASP A 40 7.79 5.61 8.72
C ASP A 40 8.57 6.67 9.51
N GLN A 41 8.64 6.51 10.83
CA GLN A 41 9.47 7.33 11.75
C GLN A 41 9.43 8.85 11.48
N GLY A 42 8.23 9.38 11.25
CA GLY A 42 8.01 10.81 11.00
C GLY A 42 7.96 11.22 9.53
N ASN A 43 8.16 10.28 8.62
CA ASN A 43 7.97 10.45 7.18
C ASN A 43 6.58 9.93 6.79
N LEU A 44 5.70 10.83 6.38
CA LEU A 44 4.40 10.50 5.82
C LEU A 44 4.48 10.55 4.29
N GLU A 45 4.34 9.40 3.65
CA GLU A 45 4.17 9.27 2.20
C GLU A 45 2.68 9.29 1.86
N ILE A 46 2.31 10.15 0.91
CA ILE A 46 0.98 10.18 0.29
C ILE A 46 1.16 9.83 -1.18
N MET A 47 0.55 8.73 -1.61
CA MET A 47 0.58 8.30 -3.00
C MET A 47 -0.82 8.16 -3.58
N THR A 48 -0.97 8.47 -4.86
CA THR A 48 -2.16 8.11 -5.64
C THR A 48 -1.78 6.97 -6.59
N PRO A 49 -2.24 5.73 -6.32
CA PRO A 49 -1.92 4.60 -7.18
C PRO A 49 -2.54 4.81 -8.57
N LEU A 50 -1.74 4.55 -9.61
CA LEU A 50 -2.26 4.50 -10.97
C LEU A 50 -3.06 3.19 -11.16
N PRO A 51 -4.05 3.14 -12.06
CA PRO A 51 -4.81 1.91 -12.35
C PRO A 51 -3.93 0.69 -12.65
N GLU A 52 -2.78 0.92 -13.30
CA GLU A 52 -1.77 -0.10 -13.61
C GLU A 52 -1.24 -0.83 -12.35
N HIS A 53 -1.10 -0.13 -11.22
CA HIS A 53 -0.67 -0.73 -9.96
C HIS A 53 -1.73 -1.66 -9.38
N GLU A 54 -3.00 -1.27 -9.43
CA GLU A 54 -4.11 -2.11 -8.94
C GLU A 54 -4.29 -3.36 -9.81
N ILE A 55 -4.13 -3.22 -11.14
CA ILE A 55 -4.16 -4.36 -12.07
C ILE A 55 -3.04 -5.35 -11.75
N ASN A 56 -1.81 -4.87 -11.62
CA ASN A 56 -0.64 -5.72 -11.35
C ASN A 56 -0.73 -6.38 -9.97
N LYS A 57 -1.14 -5.63 -8.93
CA LYS A 57 -1.40 -6.16 -7.58
C LYS A 57 -2.44 -7.28 -7.63
N GLY A 58 -3.56 -7.06 -8.32
CA GLY A 58 -4.62 -8.05 -8.45
C GLY A 58 -4.16 -9.31 -9.22
N PHE A 59 -3.37 -9.15 -10.27
CA PHE A 59 -2.82 -10.26 -11.03
C PHE A 59 -1.89 -11.13 -10.18
N LEU A 60 -0.94 -10.52 -9.47
CA LEU A 60 -0.01 -11.24 -8.59
C LEU A 60 -0.74 -11.92 -7.43
N GLY A 61 -1.73 -11.24 -6.83
CA GLY A 61 -2.56 -11.83 -5.77
C GLY A 61 -3.27 -13.10 -6.23
N ARG A 62 -3.89 -13.07 -7.42
CA ARG A 62 -4.54 -14.26 -8.01
C ARG A 62 -3.54 -15.36 -8.33
N LEU A 63 -2.37 -15.02 -8.88
CA LEU A 63 -1.34 -16.02 -9.18
C LEU A 63 -0.92 -16.79 -7.93
N VAL A 64 -0.63 -16.08 -6.83
CA VAL A 64 -0.27 -16.69 -5.55
C VAL A 64 -1.42 -17.53 -5.01
N GLN A 65 -2.64 -16.97 -4.98
CA GLN A 65 -3.82 -17.66 -4.49
C GLN A 65 -4.10 -18.97 -5.24
N THR A 66 -4.13 -18.93 -6.58
CA THR A 66 -4.35 -20.13 -7.40
C THR A 66 -3.26 -21.18 -7.20
N THR A 67 -2.01 -20.74 -7.02
CA THR A 67 -0.90 -21.67 -6.75
C THR A 67 -1.08 -22.37 -5.40
N THR A 68 -1.46 -21.63 -4.36
CA THR A 68 -1.66 -22.19 -3.02
C THR A 68 -2.89 -23.09 -2.94
N GLU A 69 -3.94 -22.77 -3.70
CA GLU A 69 -5.13 -23.63 -3.85
C GLU A 69 -4.77 -24.99 -4.45
N VAL A 70 -3.94 -25.02 -5.51
CA VAL A 70 -3.50 -26.27 -6.16
C VAL A 70 -2.56 -27.09 -5.27
N LEU A 71 -1.76 -26.42 -4.45
CA LEU A 71 -0.79 -27.06 -3.55
C LEU A 71 -1.36 -27.40 -2.17
N GLU A 72 -2.64 -27.14 -1.92
CA GLU A 72 -3.31 -27.33 -0.63
C GLU A 72 -2.59 -26.61 0.53
N LEU A 73 -2.06 -25.41 0.27
CA LEU A 73 -1.38 -24.57 1.26
C LEU A 73 -2.34 -23.55 1.84
N GLU A 74 -2.43 -23.51 3.18
CA GLU A 74 -3.19 -22.48 3.89
C GLU A 74 -2.49 -21.11 3.79
N ILE A 75 -3.24 -20.10 3.35
CA ILE A 75 -2.77 -18.71 3.30
C ILE A 75 -3.80 -17.73 3.86
N LEU A 76 -3.31 -16.61 4.36
CA LEU A 76 -4.13 -15.49 4.84
C LEU A 76 -3.85 -14.24 4.00
N SER A 77 -4.91 -13.64 3.46
CA SER A 77 -4.82 -12.39 2.70
C SER A 77 -5.20 -11.20 3.59
N LEU A 78 -4.23 -10.33 3.89
CA LEU A 78 -4.38 -9.14 4.74
C LEU A 78 -4.32 -7.83 3.92
N GLY A 79 -4.86 -7.84 2.70
CA GLY A 79 -4.66 -6.80 1.70
C GLY A 79 -5.13 -5.38 2.07
N SER A 80 -5.96 -5.25 3.11
CA SER A 80 -6.49 -3.97 3.63
C SER A 80 -6.18 -3.76 5.12
N THR A 81 -5.40 -4.65 5.73
CA THR A 81 -5.11 -4.57 7.16
C THR A 81 -4.07 -3.50 7.41
N THR A 82 -4.44 -2.50 8.20
CA THR A 82 -3.50 -1.51 8.73
C THR A 82 -3.08 -1.97 10.12
N LEU A 83 -1.77 -2.19 10.32
CA LEU A 83 -1.21 -2.52 11.62
C LEU A 83 -0.74 -1.23 12.29
N SER A 84 -1.56 -0.71 13.20
CA SER A 84 -1.28 0.52 13.93
C SER A 84 -0.54 0.19 15.21
N ARG A 85 0.79 0.28 15.17
CA ARG A 85 1.66 0.05 16.32
C ARG A 85 2.67 1.19 16.45
N GLU A 86 2.84 1.72 17.65
CA GLU A 86 3.72 2.86 17.92
C GLU A 86 5.14 2.42 18.36
N ASP A 87 5.28 1.17 18.83
CA ASP A 87 6.53 0.53 19.25
C ASP A 87 7.36 -0.11 18.13
#